data_AF-A0A2N5CMX2-F1
#
_entry.id   AF-A0A2N5CMX2-F1
#
_cell.length_a   1.000
_cell.length_b   1.000
_cell.length_c   1.000
_cell.angle_alpha   90.00
_cell.angle_beta   90.00
_cell.angle_gamma   90.00
#
_symmetry.space_group_name_H-M   'P 1'
#
loop_
_entity.id
_entity.type
_entity.pdbx_description
1 polymer ?
#
loop_
_entity_poly.entity_id
_entity_poly.type
_entity_poly.pdbx_seq_one_letter_code
_entity_poly.pdbx_strand_id
1 'polypeptide(L)'
;MPGKKVRGALYIHRQAIGLLSDADGARLARALCVAGVKRIDWNVARIESEVVALLDYADFREDPFPALRGSARIDLATGAVVQRAFAIADNPLILHRKELLIDPLDPAIAEWTALTADLESRDLFRDNHLIGRRRPWAERLASAGVRLDGHRLCPR
;
A
#
# COMPACT_ATOMS: atom_id res chain seq x y z
N MET A 1 -3.26 -10.90 -13.45
CA MET A 1 -2.18 -9.89 -13.33
C MET A 1 -2.06 -9.52 -11.87
N PRO A 2 -0.84 -9.54 -11.31
CA PRO A 2 -0.60 -9.10 -9.95
C PRO A 2 -0.69 -7.57 -9.85
N GLY A 3 -0.98 -7.08 -8.65
CA GLY A 3 -1.24 -5.68 -8.38
C GLY A 3 -2.73 -5.36 -8.26
N LYS A 4 -3.06 -4.55 -7.24
CA LYS A 4 -4.42 -4.15 -6.91
C LYS A 4 -4.86 -3.00 -7.82
N LYS A 5 -5.90 -3.20 -8.63
CA LYS A 5 -6.55 -2.11 -9.37
C LYS A 5 -7.62 -1.45 -8.51
N VAL A 6 -7.48 -0.15 -8.25
CA VAL A 6 -8.48 0.66 -7.54
C VAL A 6 -8.77 1.90 -8.37
N ARG A 7 -10.02 2.04 -8.85
CA ARG A 7 -10.48 3.21 -9.63
C ARG A 7 -9.55 3.59 -10.78
N GLY A 8 -9.08 2.60 -11.54
CA GLY A 8 -8.18 2.81 -12.68
C GLY A 8 -6.69 2.93 -12.33
N ALA A 9 -6.33 3.05 -11.05
CA ALA A 9 -4.94 3.05 -10.61
C ALA A 9 -4.47 1.63 -10.26
N LEU A 10 -3.29 1.24 -10.76
CA LEU A 10 -2.61 -0.01 -10.39
C LEU A 10 -1.67 0.23 -9.22
N TYR A 11 -1.78 -0.56 -8.16
CA TYR A 11 -0.84 -0.54 -7.04
C TYR A 11 0.02 -1.80 -7.06
N ILE A 12 1.33 -1.62 -6.99
CA ILE A 12 2.29 -2.73 -7.01
C ILE A 12 3.49 -2.43 -6.12
N HIS A 13 3.99 -3.46 -5.43
CA HIS A 13 5.21 -3.39 -4.66
C HIS A 13 6.44 -3.44 -5.58
N ARG A 14 7.53 -2.77 -5.19
CA ARG A 14 8.76 -2.66 -6.00
C ARG A 14 9.37 -4.01 -6.39
N GLN A 15 9.16 -5.05 -5.60
CA GLN A 15 9.65 -6.41 -5.90
C GLN A 15 8.83 -7.08 -7.01
N ALA A 16 7.57 -6.70 -7.19
CA ALA A 16 6.66 -7.29 -8.18
C ALA A 16 6.62 -6.50 -9.50
N ILE A 17 7.45 -5.46 -9.68
CA ILE A 17 7.41 -4.62 -10.90
C ILE A 17 7.74 -5.38 -12.18
N GLY A 18 8.46 -6.51 -12.09
CA GLY A 18 8.73 -7.39 -13.22
C GLY A 18 7.47 -8.06 -13.79
N LEU A 19 6.34 -7.96 -13.09
CA LEU A 19 5.05 -8.51 -13.49
C LEU A 19 4.12 -7.46 -14.11
N LEU A 20 4.60 -6.23 -14.29
CA LEU A 20 3.85 -5.15 -14.95
C LEU A 20 3.65 -5.45 -16.44
N SER A 21 2.56 -4.92 -17.00
CA SER A 21 2.42 -4.82 -18.45
C SER A 21 3.49 -3.88 -19.03
N ASP A 22 3.86 -4.06 -20.30
CA ASP A 22 4.82 -3.17 -20.97
C ASP A 22 4.42 -1.69 -20.85
N ALA A 23 3.12 -1.39 -20.97
CA ALA A 23 2.60 -0.04 -20.86
C ALA A 23 2.78 0.54 -19.44
N ASP A 24 2.46 -0.22 -18.40
CA ASP A 24 2.62 0.24 -17.01
C ASP A 24 4.09 0.28 -16.59
N GLY A 25 4.90 -0.66 -17.06
CA GLY A 25 6.36 -0.67 -16.89
C GLY A 25 7.00 0.56 -17.51
N ALA A 26 6.61 0.94 -18.73
CA ALA A 26 7.08 2.15 -19.39
C ALA A 26 6.70 3.43 -18.62
N ARG A 27 5.47 3.50 -18.08
CA ARG A 27 5.04 4.63 -17.23
C ARG A 27 5.88 4.74 -15.97
N LEU A 28 6.11 3.62 -15.27
CA LEU A 28 6.93 3.59 -14.06
C LEU A 28 8.38 3.96 -14.39
N ALA A 29 8.96 3.43 -15.46
CA ALA A 29 10.31 3.75 -15.90
C ALA A 29 10.47 5.24 -16.22
N ARG A 30 9.51 5.83 -16.94
CA ARG A 30 9.47 7.29 -17.20
C ARG A 30 9.38 8.08 -15.90
N ALA A 31 8.52 7.68 -14.97
CA ALA A 31 8.39 8.33 -13.68
C ALA A 31 9.69 8.27 -12.86
N LEU A 32 10.37 7.13 -12.85
CA LEU A 32 11.65 6.94 -12.16
C LEU A 32 12.77 7.78 -12.80
N CYS A 33 12.77 7.91 -14.13
CA CYS A 33 13.69 8.80 -14.84
C CYS A 33 13.49 10.27 -14.45
N VAL A 34 12.23 10.74 -14.44
CA VAL A 34 11.86 12.10 -13.99
C VAL A 34 12.19 12.30 -12.51
N ALA A 35 11.94 11.29 -11.69
CA ALA A 35 12.23 11.31 -10.26
C ALA A 35 13.73 11.20 -9.95
N GLY A 36 14.57 10.76 -10.89
CA GLY A 36 15.98 10.41 -10.71
C GLY A 36 16.89 11.53 -10.19
N VAL A 37 16.39 12.76 -10.09
CA VAL A 37 17.06 13.90 -9.46
C VAL A 37 16.84 13.94 -7.93
N LYS A 38 15.87 13.18 -7.40
CA LYS A 38 15.49 13.18 -5.99
C LYS A 38 15.57 11.76 -5.43
N ARG A 39 16.40 11.54 -4.41
CA ARG A 39 16.46 10.27 -3.66
C ARG A 39 15.13 10.08 -2.91
N ILE A 40 14.23 9.31 -3.52
CA ILE A 40 12.92 8.97 -2.96
C ILE A 40 13.00 7.51 -2.50
N ASP A 41 12.91 7.29 -1.19
CA ASP A 41 12.64 5.95 -0.67
C ASP A 41 11.19 5.59 -1.02
N TRP A 42 10.99 4.40 -1.57
CA TRP A 42 9.66 3.88 -1.91
C TRP A 42 9.67 2.36 -1.94
N ASN A 43 8.50 1.79 -1.69
CA ASN A 43 8.25 0.36 -1.82
C ASN A 43 6.96 0.02 -2.57
N VAL A 44 6.04 0.98 -2.74
CA VAL A 44 4.84 0.79 -3.56
C VAL A 44 4.75 1.86 -4.64
N ALA A 45 4.47 1.45 -5.88
CA ALA A 45 4.09 2.35 -6.97
C ALA A 45 2.57 2.32 -7.16
N ARG A 46 1.97 3.50 -7.33
CA ARG A 46 0.62 3.69 -7.84
C ARG A 46 0.71 4.25 -9.25
N ILE A 47 0.25 3.51 -10.24
CA ILE A 47 0.37 3.83 -11.66
C ILE A 47 -1.01 4.16 -12.22
N GLU A 48 -1.13 5.34 -12.79
CA GLU A 48 -2.27 5.82 -13.57
C GLU A 48 -1.76 6.26 -14.96
N SER A 49 -2.65 6.55 -15.91
CA SER A 49 -2.26 6.89 -17.28
C SER A 49 -1.27 8.05 -17.36
N GLU A 50 -1.54 9.13 -16.61
CA GLU A 50 -0.79 10.39 -16.67
C GLU A 50 0.06 10.64 -15.41
N VAL A 51 -0.10 9.82 -14.38
CA VAL A 51 0.51 10.08 -13.07
C VAL A 51 1.03 8.80 -12.47
N VAL A 52 2.23 8.86 -11.91
CA VAL A 52 2.78 7.81 -11.06
C VAL A 52 3.04 8.39 -9.68
N ALA A 53 2.60 7.69 -8.63
CA ALA A 53 2.99 8.01 -7.26
C ALA A 53 3.88 6.91 -6.69
N LEU A 54 5.04 7.30 -6.17
CA LEU A 54 5.93 6.44 -5.40
C LEU A 54 5.59 6.63 -3.91
N LEU A 55 5.31 5.54 -3.21
CA LEU A 55 4.83 5.51 -1.83
C LEU A 55 5.84 4.77 -0.95
N ASP A 56 6.15 5.36 0.20
CA ASP A 56 7.02 4.79 1.23
C ASP A 56 6.18 4.33 2.41
N TYR A 57 6.00 3.03 2.56
CA TYR A 57 5.33 2.42 3.71
C TYR A 57 6.34 1.87 4.71
N ALA A 58 6.25 2.27 5.98
CA ALA A 58 7.09 1.76 7.06
C ALA A 58 6.90 0.25 7.26
N ASP A 59 7.99 -0.47 7.54
CA ASP A 59 7.94 -1.87 8.01
C ASP A 59 7.00 -2.74 7.18
N PHE A 60 7.06 -2.61 5.85
CA PHE A 60 6.05 -3.13 4.92
C PHE A 60 5.80 -4.63 5.11
N ARG A 61 6.81 -5.41 5.48
CA ARG A 61 6.67 -6.85 5.70
C ARG A 61 6.14 -7.16 7.10
N GLU A 62 6.69 -6.50 8.12
CA GLU A 62 6.48 -6.77 9.54
C GLU A 62 5.14 -6.22 10.06
N ASP A 63 4.73 -5.02 9.65
CA ASP A 63 3.46 -4.43 10.07
C ASP A 63 2.32 -4.96 9.19
N PRO A 64 1.24 -5.55 9.74
CA PRO A 64 0.07 -5.97 8.96
C PRO A 64 -0.62 -4.81 8.24
N PHE A 65 -0.51 -3.59 8.77
CA PHE A 65 -1.14 -2.37 8.24
C PHE A 65 -0.11 -1.23 8.16
N PRO A 66 0.90 -1.33 7.29
CA PRO A 66 2.06 -0.46 7.34
C PRO A 66 1.70 1.00 7.09
N ALA A 67 2.36 1.90 7.81
CA ALA A 67 2.06 3.34 7.79
C ALA A 67 2.74 4.05 6.61
N LEU A 68 2.01 4.93 5.91
CA LEU A 68 2.58 5.77 4.85
C LEU A 68 3.46 6.86 5.47
N ARG A 69 4.77 6.77 5.26
CA ARG A 69 5.79 7.73 5.70
C ARG A 69 5.99 8.87 4.70
N GLY A 70 5.88 8.56 3.42
CA GLY A 70 6.22 9.51 2.38
C GLY A 70 5.57 9.17 1.05
N SER A 71 5.44 10.18 0.20
CA SER A 71 5.12 9.97 -1.20
C SER A 71 5.79 10.99 -2.11
N ALA A 72 5.98 10.58 -3.36
CA ALA A 72 6.30 11.47 -4.46
C ALA A 72 5.27 11.23 -5.57
N ARG A 73 4.54 12.27 -5.96
CA ARG A 73 3.62 12.26 -7.11
C ARG A 73 4.34 12.87 -8.30
N ILE A 74 4.40 12.12 -9.40
CA ILE A 74 5.05 12.51 -10.65
C ILE A 74 3.98 12.62 -11.73
N ASP A 75 3.82 13.82 -12.27
CA ASP A 75 3.02 14.06 -13.46
C ASP A 75 3.86 13.73 -14.71
N LEU A 76 3.39 12.76 -15.51
CA LEU A 76 4.16 12.24 -16.64
C LEU A 76 4.21 13.23 -17.81
N ALA A 77 3.18 14.06 -17.98
CA ALA A 77 3.10 15.02 -19.07
C ALA A 77 4.05 16.21 -18.84
N THR A 78 4.05 16.75 -17.63
CA THR A 78 4.82 17.96 -17.26
C THR A 78 6.17 17.67 -16.61
N GLY A 79 6.36 16.46 -16.08
CA GLY A 79 7.53 16.11 -15.27
C GLY A 79 7.50 16.70 -13.86
N ALA A 80 6.39 17.31 -13.42
CA ALA A 80 6.29 17.90 -12.10
C ALA A 80 6.35 16.83 -11.00
N VAL A 81 7.20 17.06 -9.99
CA VAL A 81 7.38 16.16 -8.85
C VAL A 81 6.98 16.84 -7.55
N VAL A 82 5.87 16.38 -6.95
CA VAL A 82 5.38 16.83 -5.65
C VAL A 82 5.68 15.78 -4.59
N GLN A 83 6.57 16.11 -3.66
CA GLN A 83 6.89 15.25 -2.52
C GLN A 83 6.06 15.66 -1.31
N ARG A 84 5.68 14.66 -0.52
CA ARG A 84 5.04 14.84 0.78
C ARG A 84 5.67 13.89 1.77
N ALA A 85 6.29 14.43 2.80
CA ALA A 85 6.60 13.68 4.01
C ALA A 85 5.36 13.68 4.90
N PHE A 86 4.97 12.50 5.37
CA PHE A 86 3.98 12.36 6.42
C PHE A 86 4.77 12.17 7.70
N ALA A 87 4.62 13.09 8.66
CA ALA A 87 5.15 12.85 10.00
C ALA A 87 4.61 11.49 10.48
N ILE A 88 5.44 10.73 11.19
CA ILE A 88 4.98 9.59 12.00
C ILE A 88 4.21 10.20 13.19
N ALA A 89 3.10 10.86 12.90
CA ALA A 89 2.15 11.36 13.87
C ALA A 89 1.37 10.16 14.41
N ASP A 90 0.69 10.33 15.55
CA ASP A 90 -0.06 9.26 16.24
C ASP A 90 -1.14 8.57 15.38
N ASN A 91 -1.50 9.13 14.23
CA ASN A 91 -2.60 8.64 13.39
C ASN A 91 -2.27 8.68 11.88
N PRO A 92 -1.26 7.91 11.43
CA PRO A 92 -0.85 7.90 10.04
C PRO A 92 -1.89 7.23 9.14
N LEU A 93 -1.81 7.49 7.84
CA LEU A 93 -2.48 6.68 6.84
C LEU A 93 -1.85 5.28 6.83
N ILE A 94 -2.67 4.24 6.72
CA ILE A 94 -2.22 2.84 6.72
C ILE A 94 -2.63 2.12 5.45
N LEU A 95 -1.82 1.16 5.04
CA LEU A 95 -2.12 0.28 3.90
C LEU A 95 -2.99 -0.89 4.34
N HIS A 96 -4.04 -1.14 3.57
CA HIS A 96 -4.89 -2.33 3.69
C HIS A 96 -4.72 -3.25 2.49
N ARG A 97 -4.83 -4.55 2.75
CA ARG A 97 -4.72 -5.62 1.75
C ARG A 97 -3.39 -5.60 0.98
N LYS A 98 -2.26 -5.59 1.73
CA LYS A 98 -0.90 -5.50 1.17
C LYS A 98 -0.49 -6.75 0.39
N GLU A 99 -1.12 -7.89 0.65
CA GLU A 99 -1.00 -9.14 -0.12
C GLU A 99 -1.32 -8.97 -1.60
N LEU A 100 -2.17 -8.00 -1.95
CA LEU A 100 -2.55 -7.76 -3.35
C LEU A 100 -1.47 -7.01 -4.15
N LEU A 101 -0.43 -6.52 -3.49
CA LEU A 101 0.59 -5.66 -4.10
C LEU A 101 1.88 -6.42 -4.44
N ILE A 102 2.09 -7.62 -3.90
CA ILE A 102 3.32 -8.39 -4.07
C ILE A 102 3.14 -9.51 -5.10
N ASP A 103 4.20 -10.29 -5.33
CA ASP A 103 4.16 -11.47 -6.19
C ASP A 103 3.19 -12.51 -5.60
N PRO A 104 2.25 -13.07 -6.38
CA PRO A 104 1.35 -14.13 -5.92
C PRO A 104 2.07 -15.41 -5.46
N LEU A 105 3.33 -15.60 -5.87
CA LEU A 105 4.18 -16.72 -5.46
C LEU A 105 5.04 -16.40 -4.22
N ASP A 106 4.93 -15.19 -3.66
CA ASP A 106 5.66 -14.83 -2.45
C ASP A 106 5.15 -15.66 -1.25
N PRO A 107 6.04 -16.28 -0.44
CA PRO A 107 5.64 -17.08 0.71
C PRO A 107 4.75 -16.34 1.74
N ALA A 108 4.84 -15.01 1.81
CA ALA A 108 4.04 -14.20 2.73
C ALA A 108 2.56 -14.10 2.33
N ILE A 109 2.20 -14.41 1.07
CA ILE A 109 0.82 -14.33 0.57
C ILE A 109 -0.15 -15.14 1.42
N ALA A 110 0.24 -16.35 1.80
CA ALA A 110 -0.64 -17.26 2.55
C ALA A 110 -1.04 -16.68 3.91
N GLU A 111 -0.06 -16.18 4.66
CA GLU A 111 -0.29 -15.58 5.99
C GLU A 111 -1.13 -14.29 5.89
N TRP A 112 -0.79 -13.40 4.95
CA TRP A 112 -1.47 -12.11 4.83
C TRP A 112 -2.90 -12.27 4.30
N THR A 113 -3.12 -13.23 3.39
CA THR A 113 -4.47 -13.56 2.90
C THR A 113 -5.34 -14.16 4.00
N ALA A 114 -4.77 -15.01 4.86
CA ALA A 114 -5.49 -15.57 6.00
C ALA A 114 -5.95 -14.47 6.96
N LEU A 115 -5.08 -13.51 7.29
CA LEU A 115 -5.45 -12.33 8.08
C LEU A 115 -6.60 -11.55 7.43
N THR A 116 -6.49 -11.27 6.13
CA THR A 116 -7.54 -10.57 5.38
C THR A 116 -8.87 -11.32 5.46
N ALA A 117 -8.86 -12.64 5.28
CA ALA A 117 -10.07 -13.47 5.37
C ALA A 117 -10.70 -13.45 6.78
N ASP A 118 -9.88 -13.54 7.83
CA ASP A 118 -10.35 -13.45 9.22
C ASP A 118 -11.03 -12.10 9.50
N LEU A 119 -10.43 -11.00 9.03
CA LEU A 119 -10.99 -9.65 9.18
C LEU A 119 -12.29 -9.47 8.39
N GLU A 120 -12.36 -10.02 7.19
CA GLU A 120 -13.56 -9.99 6.35
C GLU A 120 -14.71 -10.80 6.95
N SER A 121 -14.41 -11.98 7.53
CA SER A 121 -15.42 -12.82 8.20
C SER A 121 -16.12 -12.14 9.38
N ARG A 122 -15.50 -11.07 9.91
CA ARG A 122 -16.00 -10.25 11.02
C ARG A 122 -16.48 -8.87 10.57
N ASP A 123 -16.66 -8.67 9.27
CA ASP A 123 -17.11 -7.40 8.66
C ASP A 123 -16.20 -6.19 8.93
N LEU A 124 -14.94 -6.41 9.33
CA LEU A 124 -14.05 -5.33 9.79
C LEU A 124 -13.57 -4.41 8.65
N PHE A 125 -13.66 -4.84 7.40
CA PHE A 125 -13.36 -4.02 6.23
C PHE A 125 -14.56 -3.28 5.62
N ARG A 126 -15.76 -3.34 6.21
CA ARG A 126 -16.90 -2.49 5.80
C ARG A 126 -16.57 -1.02 5.95
N ASP A 127 -17.20 -0.15 5.16
CA ASP A 127 -16.95 1.31 5.22
C ASP A 127 -15.46 1.67 5.21
N ASN A 128 -14.73 1.11 4.23
CA ASN A 128 -13.27 1.19 4.12
C ASN A 128 -12.70 2.63 4.20
N HIS A 129 -13.47 3.64 3.80
CA HIS A 129 -13.12 5.05 3.88
C HIS A 129 -12.93 5.54 5.34
N LEU A 130 -13.50 4.85 6.33
CA LEU A 130 -13.38 5.18 7.75
C LEU A 130 -12.12 4.58 8.41
N ILE A 131 -11.47 3.59 7.79
CA ILE A 131 -10.33 2.85 8.39
C ILE A 131 -8.99 3.14 7.71
N GLY A 132 -8.93 4.15 6.86
CA GLY A 132 -7.69 4.53 6.18
C GLY A 132 -6.58 5.03 7.12
N ARG A 133 -6.86 5.21 8.42
CA ARG A 133 -5.92 5.70 9.43
C ARG A 133 -5.79 4.75 10.61
N ARG A 134 -4.61 4.74 11.26
CA ARG A 134 -4.26 3.81 12.34
C ARG A 134 -5.25 3.82 13.51
N ARG A 135 -5.63 4.99 14.01
CA ARG A 135 -6.46 5.12 15.22
C ARG A 135 -7.89 4.62 14.98
N PRO A 136 -8.63 5.07 13.95
CA PRO A 136 -9.93 4.48 13.61
C PRO A 136 -9.86 2.97 13.37
N TRP A 137 -8.77 2.48 12.78
CA TRP A 137 -8.56 1.04 12.60
C TRP A 137 -8.40 0.29 13.94
N ALA A 138 -7.59 0.81 14.84
CA ALA A 138 -7.40 0.23 16.17
C ALA A 138 -8.70 0.25 17.01
N GLU A 139 -9.47 1.35 16.93
CA GLU A 139 -10.78 1.49 17.59
C GLU A 139 -11.80 0.47 17.05
N ARG A 140 -11.76 0.19 15.75
CA ARG A 140 -12.61 -0.83 15.13
C ARG A 140 -12.27 -2.23 15.61
N LEU A 141 -10.99 -2.59 15.64
CA LEU A 141 -10.54 -3.88 16.18
C LEU A 141 -10.96 -4.05 17.64
N ALA A 142 -10.74 -3.00 18.45
CA ALA A 142 -11.13 -2.96 19.84
C ALA A 142 -12.65 -3.14 20.04
N SER A 143 -13.47 -2.44 19.26
CA SER A 143 -14.94 -2.53 19.32
C SER A 143 -15.46 -3.92 18.94
N ALA A 144 -14.72 -4.65 18.11
CA ALA A 144 -15.04 -6.01 17.72
C ALA A 144 -14.45 -7.09 18.66
N GLY A 145 -13.83 -6.69 19.78
CA GLY A 145 -13.28 -7.62 20.77
C GLY A 145 -12.06 -8.41 20.26
N VAL A 146 -11.31 -7.85 19.30
CA VAL A 146 -10.14 -8.50 18.71
C VAL A 146 -8.91 -7.61 18.75
N ARG A 147 -7.74 -8.23 18.58
CA ARG A 147 -6.45 -7.58 18.43
C ARG A 147 -5.59 -8.30 17.41
N LEU A 148 -4.53 -7.66 16.96
CA LEU A 148 -3.52 -8.26 16.11
C LEU A 148 -2.34 -8.76 16.95
N ASP A 149 -1.84 -9.94 16.60
CA ASP A 149 -0.55 -10.48 17.03
C ASP A 149 0.27 -10.79 15.77
N GLY A 150 1.10 -9.84 15.35
CA GLY A 150 1.68 -9.84 14.00
C GLY A 150 0.58 -9.89 12.94
N HIS A 151 0.62 -10.92 12.08
CA HIS A 151 -0.37 -11.15 11.03
C HIS A 151 -1.49 -12.12 11.44
N ARG A 152 -1.75 -12.29 12.73
CA ARG A 152 -2.87 -13.11 13.23
C ARG A 152 -3.90 -12.26 13.95
N LEU A 153 -5.18 -12.59 13.74
CA LEU A 153 -6.27 -12.00 14.49
C LEU A 153 -6.57 -12.84 15.73
N CYS A 154 -6.46 -12.23 16.90
CA CYS A 154 -6.69 -12.90 18.18
C CYS A 154 -7.88 -12.25 18.93
N PRO A 155 -8.60 -13.02 19.76
CA PRO A 155 -9.49 -12.43 20.76
C PRO A 155 -8.73 -11.45 21.65
N ARG A 156 -9.42 -10.40 22.07
CA ARG A 156 -8.90 -9.42 23.02
C ARG A 156 -9.13 -9.83 24.46
#